data_AF-A0A932TN04-F1
#
_entry.id   AF-A0A932TN04-F1
#
_cell.length_a   1.000
_cell.length_b   1.000
_cell.length_c   1.000
_cell.angle_alpha   90.00
_cell.angle_beta   90.00
_cell.angle_gamma   90.00
#
_symmetry.space_group_name_H-M   'P 1'
#
loop_
_entity.id
_entity.type
_entity.pdbx_description
1 polymer ?
#
loop_
_entity_poly.entity_id
_entity_poly.type
_entity_poly.pdbx_seq_one_letter_code
_entity_poly.pdbx_strand_id
1 'polypeptide(L)'
;MDPQRVGATRHGDVPGVRRHRPPLEVSMGRSWPLAGGFSGALLTPPLVALLYLMWRIAGLPFPPFDLFDATARVLPGALITAVIDAMVAVIRALSLGPTSAAAKTAEQGMAIATFFFAGTVVGAALFAVRRGRTDPSRVPGLLAGALFGAPAAWAGVSAGSTRAVGPVAGALWVLAAFLTWGMVLDRVRLRWARAAPAG
;
A
#
# COMPACT_ATOMS: atom_id res chain seq x y z
N MET A 1 18.28 90.29 -1.17
CA MET A 1 17.55 89.54 -0.14
C MET A 1 16.51 88.72 -0.89
N ASP A 2 16.78 87.52 -1.41
CA ASP A 2 17.15 86.24 -0.73
C ASP A 2 15.99 85.69 0.14
N PRO A 3 15.79 84.36 0.28
CA PRO A 3 15.33 83.37 -0.71
C PRO A 3 14.23 82.42 -0.13
N GLN A 4 13.90 81.34 -0.85
CA GLN A 4 13.26 80.08 -0.40
C GLN A 4 11.72 79.97 -0.45
N ARG A 5 11.23 79.08 -1.31
CA ARG A 5 10.80 77.73 -0.85
C ARG A 5 10.64 76.75 -2.01
N VAL A 6 11.35 75.65 -1.83
CA VAL A 6 11.38 74.41 -2.61
C VAL A 6 10.01 73.74 -2.57
N GLY A 7 9.54 73.27 -3.73
CA GLY A 7 8.34 72.44 -3.88
C GLY A 7 8.56 71.34 -4.91
N ALA A 8 9.38 70.35 -4.56
CA ALA A 8 9.50 69.10 -5.29
C ALA A 8 8.27 68.22 -5.00
N THR A 9 7.53 67.80 -6.02
CA THR A 9 6.70 66.58 -5.91
C THR A 9 6.61 65.80 -7.23
N ARG A 10 7.19 64.59 -7.16
CA ARG A 10 6.71 63.31 -7.68
C ARG A 10 6.63 63.09 -9.20
N HIS A 11 7.76 62.58 -9.68
CA HIS A 11 7.90 61.38 -10.52
C HIS A 11 6.62 60.52 -10.60
N GLY A 12 6.12 60.34 -11.82
CA GLY A 12 4.99 59.47 -12.13
C GLY A 12 5.31 58.01 -11.82
N ASP A 13 4.63 57.48 -10.81
CA ASP A 13 4.41 56.04 -10.65
C ASP A 13 3.40 55.62 -11.71
N VAL A 14 3.83 54.79 -12.66
CA VAL A 14 2.95 54.17 -13.66
C VAL A 14 2.22 53.00 -12.98
N PRO A 15 0.89 53.06 -12.76
CA PRO A 15 0.15 51.93 -12.24
C PRO A 15 -0.22 51.02 -13.41
N GLY A 16 0.14 49.73 -13.33
CA GLY A 16 -0.59 48.73 -14.10
C GLY A 16 0.19 47.72 -14.93
N VAL A 17 1.28 47.15 -14.41
CA VAL A 17 1.76 45.86 -14.93
C VAL A 17 1.69 44.81 -13.83
N ARG A 18 0.46 44.37 -13.51
CA ARG A 18 0.24 43.09 -12.85
C ARG A 18 0.68 42.00 -13.83
N ARG A 19 1.93 41.58 -13.73
CA ARG A 19 2.43 40.40 -14.46
C ARG A 19 1.61 39.20 -14.01
N HIS A 20 0.64 38.81 -14.83
CA HIS A 20 -0.07 37.54 -14.69
C HIS A 20 0.98 36.45 -14.91
N ARG A 21 1.55 35.94 -13.82
CA ARG A 21 2.28 34.68 -13.88
C ARG A 21 1.23 33.59 -14.06
N PRO A 22 1.23 32.81 -15.15
CA PRO A 22 0.40 31.63 -15.20
C PRO A 22 0.78 30.75 -13.99
N PRO A 23 -0.20 30.22 -13.24
CA PRO A 23 0.12 29.23 -12.22
C PRO A 23 0.87 28.11 -12.93
N LEU A 24 2.02 27.73 -12.38
CA LEU A 24 2.74 26.54 -12.81
C LEU A 24 1.78 25.37 -12.63
N GLU A 25 1.15 24.98 -13.73
CA GLU A 25 0.24 23.86 -13.81
C GLU A 25 1.11 22.61 -13.67
N VAL A 26 1.47 22.27 -12.44
CA VAL A 26 2.05 20.98 -12.12
C VAL A 26 0.97 19.99 -12.52
N SER A 27 1.14 19.34 -13.67
CA SER A 27 0.26 18.32 -14.18
C SER A 27 0.19 17.15 -13.19
N MET A 28 -0.66 17.29 -12.18
CA MET A 28 -0.91 16.30 -11.11
C MET A 28 -1.66 15.07 -11.65
N GLY A 29 -1.92 15.00 -12.95
CA GLY A 29 -2.61 13.88 -13.55
C GLY A 29 -1.85 12.55 -13.43
N ARG A 30 -0.53 12.59 -13.27
CA ARG A 30 0.31 11.39 -13.20
C ARG A 30 0.63 10.91 -11.77
N SER A 31 0.34 11.70 -10.74
CA SER A 31 0.75 11.41 -9.35
C SER A 31 -0.26 10.59 -8.52
N TRP A 32 -1.50 10.43 -8.99
CA TRP A 32 -2.56 9.73 -8.24
C TRP A 32 -2.24 8.25 -7.93
N PRO A 33 -1.81 7.43 -8.90
CA PRO A 33 -1.43 6.04 -8.62
C PRO A 33 -0.19 5.96 -7.72
N LEU A 34 0.74 6.91 -7.83
CA LEU A 34 1.94 6.98 -6.98
C LEU A 34 1.57 7.29 -5.52
N ALA A 35 0.67 8.25 -5.30
CA ALA A 35 0.15 8.56 -3.97
C ALA A 35 -0.62 7.37 -3.37
N GLY A 36 -1.38 6.65 -4.20
CA GLY A 36 -2.03 5.41 -3.80
C GLY A 36 -1.06 4.31 -3.45
N GLY A 37 -0.03 4.11 -4.26
CA GLY A 37 1.04 3.14 -4.02
C GLY A 37 1.77 3.44 -2.72
N PHE A 38 2.16 4.69 -2.51
CA PHE A 38 2.77 5.14 -1.25
C PHE A 38 1.85 4.91 -0.05
N SER A 39 0.55 5.21 -0.19
CA SER A 39 -0.43 4.94 0.88
C SER A 39 -0.56 3.45 1.18
N GLY A 40 -0.57 2.59 0.16
CA GLY A 40 -0.55 1.13 0.30
C GLY A 40 0.72 0.65 0.99
N ALA A 41 1.89 1.11 0.54
CA ALA A 41 3.19 0.81 1.13
C ALA A 41 3.29 1.27 2.60
N LEU A 42 2.62 2.37 2.97
CA LEU A 42 2.64 2.85 4.35
C LEU A 42 1.66 2.07 5.26
N LEU A 43 0.50 1.66 4.74
CA LEU A 43 -0.55 1.01 5.53
C LEU A 43 -0.43 -0.51 5.60
N THR A 44 0.28 -1.14 4.66
CA THR A 44 0.44 -2.60 4.64
C THR A 44 1.38 -3.11 5.74
N PRO A 45 2.54 -2.49 6.07
CA PRO A 45 3.38 -2.96 7.15
C PRO A 45 2.70 -2.98 8.53
N PRO A 46 1.91 -1.95 8.95
CA PRO A 46 1.12 -2.04 10.17
C PRO A 46 0.10 -3.18 10.17
N LEU A 47 -0.55 -3.43 9.02
CA LEU A 47 -1.44 -4.59 8.86
C LEU A 47 -0.67 -5.90 9.05
N VAL A 48 0.48 -6.06 8.39
CA VAL A 48 1.34 -7.25 8.52
C VAL A 48 1.79 -7.43 9.97
N ALA A 49 2.21 -6.37 10.64
CA ALA A 49 2.62 -6.41 12.04
C ALA A 49 1.48 -6.87 12.97
N LEU A 50 0.26 -6.37 12.75
CA LEU A 50 -0.92 -6.78 13.52
C LEU A 50 -1.26 -8.27 13.30
N LEU A 51 -1.28 -8.70 12.03
CA LEU A 51 -1.54 -10.09 11.66
C LEU A 51 -0.48 -11.02 12.27
N TYR A 52 0.80 -10.62 12.20
CA TYR A 52 1.91 -11.38 12.77
C TYR A 52 1.81 -11.47 14.29
N LEU A 53 1.53 -10.35 14.96
CA LEU A 53 1.37 -10.32 16.41
C LEU A 53 0.30 -11.30 16.88
N MET A 54 -0.87 -11.27 16.24
CA MET A 54 -1.98 -12.15 16.59
C MET A 54 -1.72 -13.61 16.24
N TRP A 55 -0.97 -13.88 15.18
CA TRP A 55 -0.47 -15.22 14.90
C TRP A 55 0.44 -15.73 16.02
N ARG A 56 1.35 -14.89 16.53
CA ARG A 56 2.28 -15.26 17.61
C ARG A 56 1.62 -15.49 18.95
N ILE A 57 0.62 -14.67 19.32
CA ILE A 57 0.04 -14.70 20.69
C ILE A 57 -1.29 -15.42 20.80
N ALA A 58 -2.05 -15.52 19.71
CA ALA A 58 -3.39 -16.13 19.71
C ALA A 58 -3.52 -17.29 18.72
N GLY A 59 -2.47 -17.60 17.94
CA GLY A 59 -2.54 -18.64 16.91
C GLY A 59 -3.53 -18.32 15.78
N LEU A 60 -3.89 -17.05 15.61
CA LEU A 60 -4.74 -16.61 14.49
C LEU A 60 -3.99 -16.76 13.16
N PRO A 61 -4.68 -16.95 12.02
CA PRO A 61 -4.03 -17.11 10.73
C PRO A 61 -3.12 -15.93 10.36
N PHE A 62 -2.06 -16.23 9.62
CA PHE A 62 -1.13 -15.23 9.10
C PHE A 62 -1.16 -15.24 7.56
N PRO A 63 -2.03 -14.42 6.94
CA PRO A 63 -2.25 -14.39 5.50
C PRO A 63 -1.01 -14.35 4.61
N PRO A 64 0.09 -13.63 4.94
CA PRO A 64 1.27 -13.63 4.09
C PRO A 64 1.81 -15.04 3.83
N PHE A 65 1.89 -15.89 4.87
CA PHE A 65 2.39 -17.27 4.71
C PHE A 65 1.35 -18.17 4.03
N ASP A 66 0.08 -18.06 4.42
CA ASP A 66 -1.00 -18.89 3.89
C ASP A 66 -1.21 -18.66 2.39
N LEU A 67 -1.22 -17.39 1.96
CA LEU A 67 -1.35 -17.04 0.54
C LEU A 67 -0.13 -17.45 -0.27
N PHE A 68 1.08 -17.32 0.30
CA PHE A 68 2.30 -17.75 -0.38
C PHE A 68 2.32 -19.27 -0.60
N ASP A 69 1.95 -20.04 0.43
CA ASP A 69 1.81 -21.49 0.32
C ASP A 69 0.72 -21.89 -0.69
N ALA A 70 -0.45 -21.25 -0.63
CA ALA A 70 -1.53 -21.49 -1.59
C ALA A 70 -1.11 -21.18 -3.03
N THR A 71 -0.33 -20.12 -3.23
CA THR A 71 0.20 -19.76 -4.56
C THR A 71 1.22 -20.79 -5.03
N ALA A 72 2.15 -21.21 -4.15
CA ALA A 72 3.12 -22.24 -4.48
C ALA A 72 2.46 -23.56 -4.90
N ARG A 73 1.30 -23.92 -4.34
CA ARG A 73 0.58 -25.16 -4.71
C ARG A 73 -0.02 -25.16 -6.12
N VAL A 74 -0.23 -23.99 -6.73
CA VAL A 74 -0.84 -23.88 -8.07
C VAL A 74 0.18 -23.55 -9.16
N LEU A 75 1.43 -23.30 -8.80
CA LEU A 75 2.48 -23.06 -9.79
C LEU A 75 2.83 -24.35 -10.56
N PRO A 76 3.20 -24.25 -11.84
CA PRO A 76 3.72 -25.39 -12.58
C PRO A 76 4.94 -25.99 -11.87
N GLY A 77 5.01 -27.32 -11.75
CA GLY A 77 6.08 -28.00 -11.01
C GLY A 77 7.49 -27.56 -11.43
N ALA A 78 7.71 -27.40 -12.74
CA ALA A 78 9.00 -26.95 -13.29
C ALA A 78 9.40 -25.54 -12.82
N LEU A 79 8.43 -24.64 -12.60
CA LEU A 79 8.70 -23.30 -12.12
C LEU A 79 9.09 -23.32 -10.63
N ILE A 80 8.39 -24.12 -9.82
CA ILE A 80 8.70 -24.28 -8.40
C ILE A 80 10.10 -24.87 -8.23
N THR A 81 10.44 -25.92 -8.99
CA THR A 81 11.78 -26.53 -8.91
C THR A 81 12.86 -25.53 -9.32
N ALA A 82 12.65 -24.76 -10.39
CA ALA A 82 13.61 -23.74 -10.82
C ALA A 82 13.85 -22.67 -9.74
N VAL A 83 12.80 -22.22 -9.05
CA VAL A 83 12.92 -21.25 -7.95
C VAL A 83 13.63 -21.86 -6.74
N ILE A 84 13.31 -23.11 -6.38
CA ILE A 84 13.99 -23.81 -5.28
C ILE A 84 15.47 -24.00 -5.60
N ASP A 85 15.81 -24.45 -6.81
CA ASP A 85 17.19 -24.65 -7.24
C ASP A 85 17.98 -23.33 -7.21
N ALA A 86 17.38 -22.24 -7.69
CA ALA A 86 17.97 -20.91 -7.60
C ALA A 86 18.21 -20.47 -6.14
N MET A 87 17.24 -20.69 -5.26
CA MET A 87 17.36 -20.37 -3.84
C MET A 87 18.48 -21.19 -3.17
N VAL A 88 18.55 -22.50 -3.45
CA VAL A 88 19.61 -23.38 -2.95
C VAL A 88 20.98 -22.96 -3.48
N ALA A 89 21.08 -22.59 -4.76
CA ALA A 89 22.32 -22.11 -5.36
C ALA A 89 22.83 -20.84 -4.68
N VAL A 90 21.95 -19.85 -4.45
CA VAL A 90 22.31 -18.62 -3.75
C VAL A 90 22.75 -18.90 -2.31
N ILE A 91 22.01 -19.74 -1.57
CA ILE A 91 22.34 -20.11 -0.19
C ILE A 91 23.72 -20.77 -0.12
N ARG A 92 24.02 -21.69 -1.03
CA ARG A 92 25.33 -22.38 -1.10
C ARG A 92 26.44 -21.42 -1.52
N ALA A 93 26.21 -20.57 -2.52
CA ALA A 93 27.19 -19.60 -3.01
C ALA A 93 27.59 -18.59 -1.93
N LEU A 94 26.64 -18.17 -1.09
CA LEU A 94 26.88 -17.20 -0.01
C LEU A 94 27.19 -17.86 1.34
N SER A 95 27.25 -19.20 1.41
CA SER A 95 27.50 -19.95 2.64
C SER A 95 26.60 -19.55 3.82
N LEU A 96 25.29 -19.36 3.59
CA LEU A 96 24.34 -18.85 4.59
C LEU A 96 23.97 -19.84 5.70
N GLY A 97 24.79 -20.86 5.93
CA GLY A 97 24.54 -21.93 6.89
C GLY A 97 23.65 -23.06 6.37
N PRO A 98 22.94 -23.79 7.26
CA PRO A 98 22.12 -24.94 6.86
C PRO A 98 21.04 -24.55 5.85
N THR A 99 21.03 -25.22 4.69
CA THR A 99 20.16 -24.86 3.57
C THR A 99 18.69 -24.84 3.94
N SER A 100 18.22 -25.77 4.78
CA SER A 100 16.83 -25.83 5.23
C SER A 100 16.41 -24.60 6.05
N ALA A 101 17.25 -24.13 6.97
CA ALA A 101 16.96 -22.97 7.80
C ALA A 101 16.99 -21.67 6.97
N ALA A 102 18.01 -21.52 6.12
CA ALA A 102 18.15 -20.37 5.23
C ALA A 102 16.99 -20.30 4.22
N ALA A 103 16.63 -21.43 3.61
CA ALA A 103 15.49 -21.52 2.69
C ALA A 103 14.19 -21.14 3.40
N LYS A 104 13.95 -21.62 4.62
CA LYS A 104 12.72 -21.28 5.35
C LYS A 104 12.63 -19.79 5.65
N THR A 105 13.75 -19.17 6.00
CA THR A 105 13.83 -17.73 6.25
C THR A 105 13.57 -16.95 4.97
N ALA A 106 14.13 -17.40 3.83
CA ALA A 106 13.91 -16.80 2.53
C ALA A 106 12.43 -16.91 2.10
N GLU A 107 11.79 -18.07 2.26
CA GLU A 107 10.35 -18.25 2.02
C GLU A 107 9.50 -17.25 2.81
N GLN A 108 9.77 -17.12 4.11
CA GLN A 108 9.05 -16.19 4.98
C GLN A 108 9.26 -14.73 4.57
N GLY A 109 10.50 -14.37 4.20
CA GLY A 109 10.83 -13.06 3.68
C GLY A 109 10.11 -12.75 2.36
N MET A 110 10.10 -13.70 1.42
CA MET A 110 9.38 -13.58 0.15
C MET A 110 7.89 -13.44 0.37
N ALA A 111 7.30 -14.25 1.26
CA ALA A 111 5.88 -14.17 1.59
C ALA A 111 5.47 -12.77 2.10
N ILE A 112 6.24 -12.21 3.03
CA ILE A 112 6.00 -10.85 3.55
C ILE A 112 6.23 -9.80 2.45
N ALA A 113 7.28 -9.93 1.66
CA ALA A 113 7.60 -8.98 0.58
C ALA A 113 6.52 -8.97 -0.50
N THR A 114 6.11 -10.14 -1.01
CA THR A 114 5.03 -10.27 -2.00
C THR A 114 3.73 -9.68 -1.48
N PHE A 115 3.40 -9.95 -0.20
CA PHE A 115 2.20 -9.38 0.43
C PHE A 115 2.27 -7.85 0.53
N PHE A 116 3.43 -7.30 0.92
CA PHE A 116 3.68 -5.86 0.96
C PHE A 116 3.50 -5.20 -0.42
N PHE A 117 4.08 -5.80 -1.46
CA PHE A 117 3.95 -5.29 -2.83
C PHE A 117 2.52 -5.40 -3.34
N ALA A 118 1.80 -6.47 -3.02
CA ALA A 118 0.38 -6.59 -3.33
C ALA A 118 -0.43 -5.44 -2.72
N GLY A 119 -0.24 -5.15 -1.42
CA GLY A 119 -0.91 -4.01 -0.76
C GLY A 119 -0.56 -2.65 -1.38
N THR A 120 0.69 -2.48 -1.82
CA THR A 120 1.15 -1.30 -2.59
C THR A 120 0.39 -1.18 -3.92
N VAL A 121 0.30 -2.26 -4.69
CA VAL A 121 -0.42 -2.29 -5.97
C VAL A 121 -1.91 -2.01 -5.78
N VAL A 122 -2.54 -2.55 -4.75
CA VAL A 122 -3.95 -2.29 -4.43
C VAL A 122 -4.18 -0.82 -4.09
N GLY A 123 -3.32 -0.22 -3.26
CA GLY A 123 -3.38 1.21 -2.97
C GLY A 123 -3.29 2.05 -4.25
N ALA A 124 -2.33 1.73 -5.13
CA ALA A 124 -2.17 2.42 -6.41
C ALA A 124 -3.42 2.28 -7.31
N ALA A 125 -3.93 1.06 -7.44
CA ALA A 125 -5.12 0.76 -8.25
C ALA A 125 -6.37 1.48 -7.73
N LEU A 126 -6.61 1.46 -6.41
CA LEU A 126 -7.76 2.14 -5.80
C LEU A 126 -7.73 3.65 -6.08
N PHE A 127 -6.57 4.30 -5.94
CA PHE A 127 -6.42 5.73 -6.21
C PHE A 127 -6.55 6.04 -7.70
N ALA A 128 -6.03 5.18 -8.57
CA ALA A 128 -6.15 5.34 -10.02
C ALA A 128 -7.63 5.27 -10.47
N VAL A 129 -8.35 4.22 -10.05
CA VAL A 129 -9.75 3.98 -10.44
C VAL A 129 -10.70 5.04 -9.86
N ARG A 130 -10.36 5.61 -8.70
CA ARG A 130 -11.17 6.66 -8.05
C ARG A 130 -10.61 8.07 -8.24
N ARG A 131 -9.72 8.28 -9.21
CA ARG A 131 -9.19 9.61 -9.52
C ARG A 131 -10.34 10.58 -9.85
N GLY A 132 -10.26 11.79 -9.29
CA GLY A 132 -11.28 12.83 -9.48
C GLY A 132 -12.61 12.61 -8.74
N ARG A 133 -12.79 11.49 -8.03
CA ARG A 133 -14.01 11.22 -7.24
C ARG A 133 -13.83 11.64 -5.78
N THR A 134 -14.68 12.55 -5.30
CA THR A 134 -14.69 13.04 -3.92
C THR A 134 -15.80 12.44 -3.05
N ASP A 135 -16.64 11.57 -3.63
CA ASP A 135 -17.73 10.89 -2.92
C ASP A 135 -17.23 10.09 -1.70
N PRO A 136 -17.77 10.35 -0.49
CA PRO A 136 -17.38 9.71 0.76
C PRO A 136 -17.77 8.22 0.88
N SER A 137 -18.36 7.59 -0.15
CA SER A 137 -18.70 6.17 -0.12
C SER A 137 -17.51 5.28 0.25
N ARG A 138 -17.71 4.47 1.30
CA ARG A 138 -16.75 3.47 1.82
C ARG A 138 -16.76 2.16 1.04
N VAL A 139 -17.73 1.97 0.15
CA VAL A 139 -17.94 0.71 -0.58
C VAL A 139 -16.69 0.28 -1.34
N PRO A 140 -15.98 1.15 -2.08
CA PRO A 140 -14.79 0.74 -2.82
C PRO A 140 -13.64 0.29 -1.91
N GLY A 141 -13.48 0.92 -0.74
CA GLY A 141 -12.50 0.48 0.26
C GLY A 141 -12.86 -0.89 0.85
N LEU A 142 -14.14 -1.11 1.17
CA LEU A 142 -14.63 -2.41 1.62
C LEU A 142 -14.49 -3.49 0.55
N LEU A 143 -14.76 -3.18 -0.72
CA LEU A 143 -14.57 -4.10 -1.83
C LEU A 143 -13.09 -4.45 -2.03
N ALA A 144 -12.19 -3.47 -1.96
CA ALA A 144 -10.74 -3.73 -2.01
C ALA A 144 -10.29 -4.61 -0.84
N GLY A 145 -10.78 -4.33 0.38
CA GLY A 145 -10.53 -5.17 1.55
C GLY A 145 -11.08 -6.59 1.37
N ALA A 146 -12.32 -6.75 0.93
CA ALA A 146 -12.95 -8.04 0.72
C ALA A 146 -12.27 -8.86 -0.38
N LEU A 147 -11.89 -8.22 -1.50
CA LEU A 147 -11.24 -8.85 -2.64
C LEU A 147 -9.90 -9.51 -2.25
N PHE A 148 -9.19 -8.95 -1.29
CA PHE A 148 -7.92 -9.51 -0.79
C PHE A 148 -8.10 -10.36 0.47
N GLY A 149 -9.03 -9.96 1.35
CA GLY A 149 -9.32 -10.65 2.60
C GLY A 149 -10.00 -12.00 2.40
N ALA A 150 -10.89 -12.14 1.40
CA ALA A 150 -11.58 -13.40 1.16
C ALA A 150 -10.64 -14.51 0.63
N PRO A 151 -9.79 -14.27 -0.39
CA PRO A 151 -8.77 -15.23 -0.77
C PRO A 151 -7.78 -15.56 0.37
N ALA A 152 -7.38 -14.55 1.16
CA ALA A 152 -6.53 -14.75 2.32
C ALA A 152 -7.17 -15.65 3.38
N ALA A 153 -8.44 -15.42 3.70
CA ALA A 153 -9.19 -16.22 4.65
C ALA A 153 -9.36 -17.66 4.15
N TRP A 154 -9.68 -17.82 2.85
CA TRP A 154 -9.78 -19.13 2.21
C TRP A 154 -8.44 -19.89 2.28
N ALA A 155 -7.32 -19.24 1.97
CA ALA A 155 -5.99 -19.84 2.04
C ALA A 155 -5.64 -20.29 3.46
N GLY A 156 -5.96 -19.49 4.48
CA GLY A 156 -5.75 -19.87 5.88
C GLY A 156 -6.58 -21.09 6.30
N VAL A 157 -7.83 -21.19 5.83
CA VAL A 157 -8.70 -22.35 6.08
C VAL A 157 -8.18 -23.59 5.34
N SER A 158 -7.77 -23.47 4.08
CA SER A 158 -7.32 -24.60 3.26
C SER A 158 -5.94 -25.14 3.70
N ALA A 159 -5.05 -24.27 4.18
CA ALA A 159 -3.80 -24.66 4.83
C ALA A 159 -4.03 -25.27 6.23
N GLY A 160 -5.21 -25.02 6.82
CA GLY A 160 -5.56 -25.40 8.18
C GLY A 160 -4.78 -24.62 9.24
N SER A 161 -4.36 -23.41 8.90
CA SER A 161 -3.77 -22.44 9.83
C SER A 161 -4.78 -21.96 10.89
N THR A 162 -6.07 -22.22 10.67
CA THR A 162 -7.15 -21.93 11.60
C THR A 162 -7.40 -23.02 12.66
N ARG A 163 -6.65 -24.13 12.66
CA ARG A 163 -6.94 -25.30 13.53
C ARG A 163 -6.97 -24.96 15.02
N ALA A 164 -6.13 -24.04 15.48
CA ALA A 164 -6.05 -23.64 16.89
C ALA A 164 -7.28 -22.85 17.39
N VAL A 165 -7.98 -22.16 16.48
CA VAL A 165 -9.04 -21.17 16.83
C VAL A 165 -10.39 -21.48 16.19
N GLY A 166 -10.43 -22.46 15.29
CA GLY A 166 -11.58 -22.79 14.45
C GLY A 166 -11.61 -22.00 13.13
N PRO A 167 -12.11 -22.61 12.04
CA PRO A 167 -12.08 -22.02 10.70
C PRO A 167 -12.87 -20.71 10.58
N VAL A 168 -14.03 -20.64 11.24
CA VAL A 168 -14.89 -19.44 11.20
C VAL A 168 -14.22 -18.26 11.91
N ALA A 169 -13.69 -18.47 13.12
CA ALA A 169 -13.03 -17.40 13.87
C ALA A 169 -11.79 -16.87 13.14
N GLY A 170 -10.97 -17.76 12.58
CA GLY A 170 -9.81 -17.37 11.79
C GLY A 170 -10.19 -16.61 10.51
N ALA A 171 -11.22 -17.06 9.79
CA ALA A 171 -11.71 -16.37 8.60
C ALA A 171 -12.27 -14.98 8.93
N LEU A 172 -13.07 -14.86 10.00
CA LEU A 172 -13.62 -13.58 10.47
C LEU A 172 -12.51 -12.61 10.88
N TRP A 173 -11.47 -13.10 11.57
CA TRP A 173 -10.29 -12.30 11.91
C TRP A 173 -9.62 -11.71 10.66
N VAL A 174 -9.32 -12.57 9.68
CA VAL A 174 -8.67 -12.14 8.43
C VAL A 174 -9.56 -11.14 7.68
N LEU A 175 -10.85 -11.45 7.50
CA LEU A 175 -11.79 -10.55 6.84
C LEU A 175 -11.89 -9.20 7.57
N ALA A 176 -12.02 -9.19 8.89
CA ALA A 176 -12.10 -7.96 9.68
C ALA A 176 -10.83 -7.10 9.52
N ALA A 177 -9.64 -7.72 9.55
CA ALA A 177 -8.38 -7.00 9.37
C ALA A 177 -8.28 -6.35 7.98
N PHE A 178 -8.63 -7.09 6.92
CA PHE A 178 -8.58 -6.57 5.55
C PHE A 178 -9.67 -5.55 5.23
N LEU A 179 -10.89 -5.74 5.72
CA LEU A 179 -11.96 -4.74 5.57
C LEU A 179 -11.58 -3.45 6.29
N THR A 180 -10.98 -3.54 7.48
CA THR A 180 -10.47 -2.37 8.21
C THR A 180 -9.38 -1.67 7.42
N TRP A 181 -8.41 -2.42 6.91
CA TRP A 181 -7.34 -1.86 6.09
C TRP A 181 -7.87 -1.17 4.82
N GLY A 182 -8.81 -1.80 4.10
CA GLY A 182 -9.44 -1.22 2.91
C GLY A 182 -10.23 0.07 3.21
N MET A 183 -10.93 0.11 4.35
CA MET A 183 -11.58 1.33 4.84
C MET A 183 -10.58 2.45 5.16
N VAL A 184 -9.45 2.13 5.78
CA VAL A 184 -8.40 3.11 6.10
C VAL A 184 -7.76 3.65 4.82
N LEU A 185 -7.48 2.79 3.84
CA LEU A 185 -6.97 3.21 2.52
C LEU A 185 -7.91 4.20 1.83
N ASP A 186 -9.21 3.90 1.77
CA ASP A 186 -10.18 4.78 1.12
C ASP A 186 -10.38 6.10 1.89
N ARG A 187 -10.26 6.08 3.23
CA ARG A 187 -10.22 7.32 4.02
C ARG A 187 -9.00 8.16 3.71
N VAL A 188 -7.82 7.57 3.59
CA VAL A 188 -6.60 8.29 3.20
C VAL A 188 -6.81 8.89 1.81
N ARG A 189 -7.28 8.11 0.83
CA ARG A 189 -7.63 8.59 -0.51
C ARG A 189 -8.57 9.81 -0.50
N LEU A 190 -9.63 9.77 0.30
CA LEU A 190 -10.57 10.88 0.45
C LEU A 190 -9.89 12.15 0.98
N ARG A 191 -8.95 12.02 1.92
CA ARG A 191 -8.18 13.16 2.43
C ARG A 191 -7.32 13.78 1.33
N TRP A 192 -6.64 12.95 0.53
CA TRP A 192 -5.89 13.42 -0.65
C TRP A 192 -6.80 14.13 -1.66
N ALA A 193 -7.97 13.56 -1.96
CA ALA A 193 -8.91 14.13 -2.91
C ALA A 193 -9.47 15.50 -2.50
N ARG A 194 -9.64 15.73 -1.18
CA ARG A 194 -10.11 17.02 -0.66
C ARG A 194 -9.01 18.07 -0.56
N ALA A 195 -7.75 17.65 -0.43
CA ALA A 195 -6.59 18.54 -0.38
C ALA A 195 -6.09 18.96 -1.77
N ALA A 196 -6.47 18.23 -2.82
CA ALA A 196 -6.14 18.61 -4.18
C ALA A 196 -6.91 19.90 -4.56
N PRO A 197 -6.23 20.93 -5.10
CA PRO A 197 -6.90 22.14 -5.57
C PRO A 197 -7.90 21.77 -6.68
N ALA A 198 -9.09 22.39 -6.65
CA ALA A 198 -10.06 22.27 -7.72
C ALA A 198 -9.42 22.84 -8.99
N GLY A 199 -9.01 21.96 -9.90
CA GLY A 199 -8.60 22.31 -11.26
C GLY A 199 -9.82 22.57 -12.12
#